data_AF-A0A969IKT5-F1
#
_entry.id   AF-A0A969IKT5-F1
#
_cell.length_a   1.000
_cell.length_b   1.000
_cell.length_c   1.000
_cell.angle_alpha   90.00
_cell.angle_beta   90.00
_cell.angle_gamma   90.00
#
_symmetry.space_group_name_H-M   'P 1'
#
loop_
_entity.id
_entity.type
_entity.pdbx_description
1 polymer ?
#
loop_
_entity_poly.entity_id
_entity_poly.type
_entity_poly.pdbx_seq_one_letter_code
_entity_poly.pdbx_strand_id
1 'polypeptide(L)'
;MADVDADGDQDIILGNIGENFYLQPDSVKPVKMYINDFDRNGNIEKIITRTVNGKDVPVFLKRDLTEQVVSLKKQNLRYTEFARKSVHELFTEEAMKNSNIKFFNYSSTCIGYNEGNGKFTIRKLPAEVQYSSVNAILCKDLNGDNKIDLVLGGK
;
A
#
# COMPACT_ATOMS: atom_id res chain seq x y z
N MET A 1 11.38 15.98 8.76
CA MET A 1 12.05 15.52 9.98
C MET A 1 12.02 16.68 10.96
N ALA A 2 11.86 16.38 12.24
CA ALA A 2 11.91 17.34 13.33
C ALA A 2 12.09 16.57 14.65
N ASP A 3 12.53 17.26 15.71
CA ASP A 3 12.55 16.71 17.08
C ASP A 3 11.14 16.85 17.68
N VAL A 4 10.32 15.80 17.59
CA VAL A 4 8.87 15.89 17.92
C VAL A 4 8.61 15.64 19.40
N ASP A 5 9.42 14.81 20.06
CA ASP A 5 9.31 14.55 21.50
C ASP A 5 10.30 15.35 22.38
N ALA A 6 11.12 16.21 21.76
CA ALA A 6 12.05 17.13 22.41
C ALA A 6 13.17 16.42 23.18
N ASP A 7 13.64 15.27 22.68
CA ASP A 7 14.73 14.50 23.27
C ASP A 7 16.12 14.86 22.70
N GLY A 8 16.15 15.76 21.71
CA GLY A 8 17.35 16.29 21.10
C GLY A 8 17.80 15.57 19.83
N ASP A 9 17.04 14.57 19.36
CA ASP A 9 17.32 13.87 18.11
C ASP A 9 16.30 14.21 16.99
N GLN A 10 16.35 13.53 15.83
CA GLN A 10 15.48 13.82 14.70
C GLN A 10 14.54 12.66 14.39
N ASP A 11 13.25 12.91 14.56
CA ASP A 11 12.18 12.01 14.18
C ASP A 11 11.79 12.13 12.71
N ILE A 12 11.20 11.06 12.19
CA ILE A 12 10.71 10.99 10.82
C ILE A 12 9.18 11.00 10.83
N ILE A 13 8.60 12.10 10.35
CA ILE A 13 7.16 12.20 10.11
C ILE A 13 6.88 11.69 8.69
N LEU A 14 6.07 10.64 8.59
CA LEU A 14 5.77 9.91 7.37
C LEU A 14 4.31 10.12 6.95
N GLY A 15 4.10 10.95 5.94
CA GLY A 15 2.81 11.12 5.26
C GLY A 15 2.46 9.87 4.45
N ASN A 16 1.21 9.38 4.57
CA ASN A 16 0.75 8.19 3.89
C ASN A 16 -0.67 8.39 3.33
N ILE A 17 -1.21 7.37 2.62
CA ILE A 17 -2.52 7.44 1.96
C ILE A 17 -3.72 7.52 2.92
N GLY A 18 -3.53 7.13 4.18
CA GLY A 18 -4.56 7.12 5.20
C GLY A 18 -5.30 5.77 5.33
N GLU A 19 -5.91 5.56 6.48
CA GLU A 19 -6.68 4.35 6.82
C GLU A 19 -8.06 4.32 6.12
N ASN A 20 -8.49 5.45 5.54
CA ASN A 20 -9.68 5.54 4.70
C ASN A 20 -9.50 4.88 3.31
N PHE A 21 -8.29 4.42 2.97
CA PHE A 21 -8.03 3.74 1.71
C PHE A 21 -8.86 2.45 1.59
N TYR A 22 -9.63 2.34 0.49
CA TYR A 22 -10.67 1.30 0.35
C TYR A 22 -10.20 -0.16 0.42
N LEU A 23 -8.90 -0.43 0.20
CA LEU A 23 -8.34 -1.79 0.32
C LEU A 23 -7.91 -2.13 1.75
N GLN A 24 -7.77 -1.15 2.63
CA GLN A 24 -7.44 -1.30 4.06
C GLN A 24 -6.32 -2.33 4.32
N PRO A 25 -5.11 -2.12 3.79
CA PRO A 25 -4.00 -3.04 3.99
C PRO A 25 -3.52 -3.02 5.43
N ASP A 26 -3.14 -4.20 5.93
CA ASP A 26 -2.47 -4.37 7.21
C ASP A 26 -1.37 -5.46 7.11
N SER A 27 -0.66 -5.70 8.22
CA SER A 27 0.43 -6.69 8.27
C SER A 27 -0.03 -8.14 8.11
N VAL A 28 -1.31 -8.44 8.37
CA VAL A 28 -1.93 -9.75 8.24
C VAL A 28 -2.52 -9.95 6.83
N LYS A 29 -3.12 -8.90 6.26
CA LYS A 29 -3.78 -8.87 4.96
C LYS A 29 -3.20 -7.73 4.10
N PRO A 30 -1.96 -7.86 3.62
CA PRO A 30 -1.36 -6.84 2.79
C PRO A 30 -2.04 -6.79 1.42
N VAL A 31 -2.08 -5.61 0.83
CA VAL A 31 -2.27 -5.48 -0.62
C VAL A 31 -0.98 -5.93 -1.29
N LYS A 32 -1.10 -6.76 -2.33
CA LYS A 32 0.06 -7.24 -3.08
C LYS A 32 -0.03 -6.76 -4.51
N MET A 33 1.12 -6.46 -5.11
CA MET A 33 1.25 -6.17 -6.53
C MET A 33 2.20 -7.19 -7.15
N TYR A 34 1.66 -8.00 -8.05
CA TYR A 34 2.44 -8.96 -8.84
C TYR A 34 2.84 -8.29 -10.15
N ILE A 35 4.14 -8.28 -10.43
CA ILE A 35 4.72 -7.61 -11.60
C ILE A 35 5.41 -8.67 -12.45
N ASN A 36 4.88 -8.92 -13.64
CA ASN A 36 5.40 -9.92 -14.59
C ASN A 36 4.82 -9.72 -15.99
N ASP A 37 5.39 -10.38 -16.99
CA ASP A 37 4.78 -10.64 -18.31
C ASP A 37 3.98 -11.95 -18.23
N PHE A 38 2.69 -11.86 -17.94
CA PHE A 38 1.87 -13.03 -17.61
C PHE A 38 1.47 -13.87 -18.82
N ASP A 39 1.45 -13.30 -20.02
CA ASP A 39 1.10 -14.00 -21.26
C ASP A 39 2.23 -14.05 -22.30
N ARG A 40 3.44 -13.66 -21.92
CA ARG A 40 4.69 -13.72 -22.70
C ARG A 40 4.62 -12.91 -23.99
N ASN A 41 3.97 -11.75 -23.92
CA ASN A 41 3.78 -10.87 -25.06
C ASN A 41 4.84 -9.75 -25.13
N GLY A 42 5.75 -9.67 -24.14
CA GLY A 42 6.79 -8.64 -24.01
C GLY A 42 6.37 -7.43 -23.18
N ASN A 43 5.10 -7.31 -22.77
CA ASN A 43 4.63 -6.28 -21.87
C ASN A 43 4.68 -6.77 -20.41
N ILE A 44 4.90 -5.84 -19.49
CA ILE A 44 4.92 -6.13 -18.05
C ILE A 44 3.61 -5.62 -17.46
N GLU A 45 2.80 -6.52 -16.92
CA GLU A 45 1.56 -6.19 -16.22
C GLU A 45 1.77 -6.06 -14.71
N LYS A 46 0.87 -5.30 -14.07
CA LYS A 46 0.86 -5.05 -12.62
C LYS A 46 -0.49 -5.45 -12.06
N ILE A 47 -0.56 -6.63 -11.45
CA ILE A 47 -1.80 -7.16 -10.88
C ILE A 47 -1.85 -6.84 -9.39
N ILE A 48 -2.75 -5.94 -9.01
CA ILE A 48 -3.01 -5.58 -7.61
C ILE A 48 -4.06 -6.53 -7.04
N THR A 49 -3.79 -7.09 -5.86
CA THR A 49 -4.67 -8.03 -5.17
C THR A 49 -4.98 -7.59 -3.75
N ARG A 50 -6.11 -8.06 -3.24
CA ARG A 50 -6.43 -8.07 -1.81
C ARG A 50 -6.62 -9.51 -1.31
N THR A 51 -6.31 -9.74 -0.05
CA THR A 51 -6.50 -11.07 0.55
C THR A 51 -7.97 -11.24 0.99
N VAL A 52 -8.64 -12.23 0.41
CA VAL A 52 -10.02 -12.63 0.76
C VAL A 52 -9.99 -14.11 1.09
N ASN A 53 -10.40 -14.50 2.31
CA ASN A 53 -10.39 -15.89 2.77
C ASN A 53 -9.05 -16.62 2.55
N GLY A 54 -7.93 -15.91 2.81
CA GLY A 54 -6.58 -16.44 2.63
C GLY A 54 -6.09 -16.53 1.18
N LYS A 55 -6.90 -16.09 0.20
CA LYS A 55 -6.55 -16.07 -1.22
C LYS A 55 -6.30 -14.65 -1.71
N ASP A 56 -5.27 -14.48 -2.55
CA ASP A 56 -4.97 -13.20 -3.21
C ASP A 56 -5.83 -13.05 -4.46
N VAL A 57 -6.88 -12.23 -4.35
CA VAL A 57 -7.86 -12.00 -5.42
C VAL A 57 -7.59 -10.64 -6.08
N PRO A 58 -7.59 -10.56 -7.43
CA PRO A 58 -7.42 -9.29 -8.13
C PRO A 58 -8.44 -8.23 -7.70
N VAL A 59 -7.98 -6.99 -7.57
CA VAL A 59 -8.83 -5.84 -7.27
C VAL A 59 -9.57 -5.35 -8.51
N PHE A 60 -8.95 -5.50 -9.68
CA PHE A 60 -9.49 -5.04 -10.96
C PHE A 60 -10.68 -5.85 -11.43
N LEU A 61 -11.57 -5.20 -12.20
CA LEU A 61 -12.66 -5.91 -12.87
C LEU A 61 -12.08 -6.85 -13.92
N LYS A 62 -12.81 -7.93 -14.22
CA LYS A 62 -12.42 -8.88 -15.27
C LYS A 62 -12.07 -8.17 -16.57
N ARG A 63 -12.86 -7.16 -16.97
CA ARG A 63 -12.64 -6.40 -18.20
C ARG A 63 -11.22 -5.82 -18.22
N ASP A 64 -10.86 -5.06 -17.20
CA ASP A 64 -9.56 -4.40 -17.09
C ASP A 64 -8.41 -5.42 -17.12
N LEU A 65 -8.53 -6.53 -16.38
CA LEU A 65 -7.49 -7.56 -16.38
C LEU A 65 -7.34 -8.26 -17.73
N THR A 66 -8.45 -8.46 -18.45
CA THR A 66 -8.43 -9.08 -19.79
C THR A 66 -7.99 -8.13 -20.90
N GLU A 67 -8.07 -6.81 -20.66
CA GLU A 67 -7.48 -5.80 -21.54
C GLU A 67 -5.95 -5.76 -21.37
N GLN A 68 -5.45 -6.00 -20.15
CA GLN A 68 -4.02 -6.09 -19.87
C GLN A 68 -3.40 -7.43 -20.26
N VAL A 69 -4.09 -8.54 -19.96
CA VAL A 69 -3.62 -9.90 -20.24
C VAL A 69 -4.59 -10.60 -21.20
N VAL A 70 -4.24 -10.64 -22.49
CA VAL A 70 -5.14 -11.10 -23.55
C VAL A 70 -5.43 -12.60 -23.42
N SER A 71 -4.49 -13.38 -22.90
CA SER A 71 -4.66 -14.82 -22.67
C SER A 71 -5.85 -15.16 -21.77
N LEU A 72 -6.20 -14.27 -20.83
CA LEU A 72 -7.35 -14.45 -19.93
C LEU A 72 -8.70 -14.36 -20.66
N LYS A 73 -8.79 -13.67 -21.81
CA LYS A 73 -10.00 -13.65 -22.65
C LYS A 73 -10.33 -15.05 -23.17
N LYS A 74 -9.30 -15.83 -23.53
CA LYS A 74 -9.44 -17.17 -24.12
C LYS A 74 -9.99 -18.20 -23.12
N GLN A 75 -9.86 -17.95 -21.81
CA GLN A 75 -10.37 -18.85 -20.77
C GLN A 75 -11.91 -18.79 -20.62
N ASN A 76 -12.60 -17.87 -21.29
CA ASN A 76 -14.07 -17.73 -21.34
C ASN A 76 -14.80 -17.78 -19.97
N LEU A 77 -14.15 -17.32 -18.90
CA LEU A 77 -14.69 -17.38 -17.54
C LEU A 77 -15.90 -16.45 -17.38
N ARG A 78 -16.92 -16.83 -16.60
CA ARG A 78 -17.99 -15.88 -16.24
C ARG A 78 -17.44 -14.81 -15.30
N TYR A 79 -17.99 -13.59 -15.35
CA TYR A 79 -17.56 -12.48 -14.48
C TYR A 79 -17.55 -12.85 -12.99
N THR A 80 -18.57 -13.59 -12.56
CA THR A 80 -18.74 -14.06 -11.17
C THR A 80 -17.69 -15.09 -10.74
N GLU A 81 -17.24 -15.94 -11.66
CA GLU A 81 -16.20 -16.94 -11.40
C GLU A 81 -14.83 -16.28 -11.33
N PHE A 82 -14.56 -15.35 -12.25
CA PHE A 82 -13.32 -14.59 -12.27
C PHE A 82 -13.10 -13.81 -10.97
N ALA A 83 -14.14 -13.13 -10.45
CA ALA A 83 -14.04 -12.33 -9.24
C ALA A 83 -13.74 -13.14 -7.96
N ARG A 84 -13.84 -14.47 -8.02
CA ARG A 84 -13.57 -15.37 -6.88
C ARG A 84 -12.25 -16.13 -7.01
N LYS A 85 -11.63 -16.12 -8.19
CA LYS A 85 -10.35 -16.79 -8.42
C LYS A 85 -9.20 -15.96 -7.86
N SER A 86 -8.28 -16.65 -7.20
CA SER A 86 -6.99 -16.09 -6.85
C SER A 86 -6.10 -15.90 -8.08
N VAL A 87 -5.07 -15.07 -7.97
CA VAL A 87 -4.03 -14.95 -9.01
C VAL A 87 -3.35 -16.29 -9.33
N HIS A 88 -3.23 -17.17 -8.34
CA HIS A 88 -2.71 -18.54 -8.52
C HIS A 88 -3.66 -19.47 -9.28
N GLU A 89 -4.96 -19.14 -9.33
CA GLU A 89 -5.97 -19.87 -10.12
C GLU A 89 -6.19 -19.25 -11.52
N LEU A 90 -5.64 -18.06 -11.76
CA LEU A 90 -5.74 -17.32 -13.04
C LEU A 90 -4.49 -17.49 -13.92
N PHE A 91 -3.31 -17.58 -13.29
CA PHE A 91 -2.02 -17.66 -13.98
C PHE A 91 -1.29 -18.96 -13.67
N THR A 92 -0.33 -19.33 -14.51
CA THR A 92 0.47 -20.53 -14.33
C THR A 92 1.40 -20.39 -13.13
N GLU A 93 1.76 -21.51 -12.49
CA GLU A 93 2.73 -21.49 -11.38
C GLU A 93 4.07 -20.87 -11.78
N GLU A 94 4.50 -21.10 -13.02
CA GLU A 94 5.74 -20.52 -13.56
C GLU A 94 5.66 -18.99 -13.60
N ALA A 95 4.54 -18.43 -14.10
CA ALA A 95 4.33 -16.98 -14.11
C ALA A 95 4.28 -16.41 -12.68
N MET A 96 3.66 -17.14 -11.74
CA MET A 96 3.62 -16.70 -10.34
C MET A 96 5.00 -16.73 -9.67
N LYS A 97 5.82 -17.77 -9.93
CA LYS A 97 7.19 -17.88 -9.41
C LYS A 97 8.13 -16.80 -9.95
N ASN A 98 7.94 -16.42 -11.23
CA ASN A 98 8.75 -15.39 -11.88
C ASN A 98 8.27 -13.96 -11.58
N SER A 99 7.16 -13.80 -10.85
CA SER A 99 6.61 -12.48 -10.53
C SER A 99 7.44 -11.77 -9.46
N ASN A 100 7.75 -10.49 -9.68
CA ASN A 100 8.22 -9.62 -8.62
C ASN A 100 7.02 -9.15 -7.78
N ILE A 101 7.04 -9.43 -6.47
CA ILE A 101 5.93 -9.11 -5.58
C ILE A 101 6.28 -7.90 -4.73
N LYS A 102 5.46 -6.86 -4.80
CA LYS A 102 5.50 -5.71 -3.88
C LYS A 102 4.35 -5.81 -2.88
N PHE A 103 4.64 -5.42 -1.64
CA PHE A 103 3.68 -5.43 -0.54
C PHE A 103 3.35 -4.02 -0.12
N PHE A 104 2.07 -3.78 0.12
CA PHE A 104 1.57 -2.60 0.80
C PHE A 104 0.79 -3.07 2.03
N ASN A 105 1.37 -2.85 3.20
CA ASN A 105 0.93 -3.44 4.48
C ASN A 105 0.80 -2.41 5.61
N TYR A 106 0.99 -1.13 5.31
CA TYR A 106 0.93 -0.05 6.29
C TYR A 106 0.45 1.24 5.61
N SER A 107 -0.80 1.63 5.85
CA SER A 107 -1.45 2.79 5.21
C SER A 107 -1.52 4.03 6.10
N SER A 108 -1.27 3.89 7.40
CA SER A 108 -1.35 4.99 8.36
C SER A 108 -0.22 6.00 8.15
N THR A 109 -0.54 7.27 8.28
CA THR A 109 0.42 8.34 8.52
C THR A 109 0.96 8.18 9.95
N CYS A 110 2.28 8.21 10.12
CA CYS A 110 2.93 7.91 11.39
C CYS A 110 4.16 8.78 11.64
N ILE A 111 4.64 8.74 12.88
CA ILE A 111 5.96 9.24 13.28
C ILE A 111 6.82 8.02 13.61
N GLY A 112 8.00 7.94 13.02
CA GLY A 112 9.08 7.12 13.52
C GLY A 112 9.86 7.94 14.54
N TYR A 113 9.62 7.69 15.82
CA TYR A 113 10.40 8.25 16.91
C TYR A 113 11.77 7.61 16.92
N ASN A 114 12.83 8.39 16.84
CA ASN A 114 14.19 7.87 16.79
C ASN A 114 14.62 7.48 18.22
N GLU A 115 15.19 6.28 18.34
CA GLU A 115 15.62 5.69 19.62
C GLU A 115 17.15 5.58 19.67
N GLY A 116 17.83 6.28 18.75
CA GLY A 116 19.25 6.16 18.48
C GLY A 116 19.66 4.87 17.76
N ASN A 117 20.92 4.83 17.32
CA ASN A 117 21.53 3.66 16.65
C ASN A 117 20.75 3.14 15.42
N GLY A 118 20.03 4.03 14.73
CA GLY A 118 19.21 3.68 13.56
C GLY A 118 17.94 2.89 13.89
N LYS A 119 17.52 2.87 15.16
CA LYS A 119 16.25 2.26 15.59
C LYS A 119 15.17 3.33 15.66
N PHE A 120 13.96 2.95 15.23
CA PHE A 120 12.80 3.83 15.27
C PHE A 120 11.58 3.10 15.85
N THR A 121 10.88 3.77 16.76
CA THR A 121 9.56 3.34 17.24
C THR A 121 8.48 3.99 16.39
N ILE A 122 7.73 3.19 15.63
CA ILE A 122 6.64 3.68 14.79
C ILE A 122 5.38 3.90 15.64
N ARG A 123 4.84 5.12 15.63
CA ARG A 123 3.55 5.47 16.23
C ARG A 123 2.65 6.16 15.21
N LYS A 124 1.43 5.66 15.05
CA LYS A 124 0.45 6.28 14.15
C LYS A 124 0.00 7.64 14.69
N LEU A 125 -0.30 8.56 13.78
CA LEU A 125 -0.97 9.81 14.13
C LEU A 125 -2.47 9.58 14.41
N PRO A 126 -3.15 10.54 15.08
CA PRO A 126 -4.58 10.45 15.41
C PRO A 126 -5.48 10.14 14.21
N ALA A 127 -6.69 9.64 14.49
CA ALA A 127 -7.63 9.14 13.48
C ALA A 127 -7.99 10.21 12.44
N GLU A 128 -8.07 11.46 12.86
CA GLU A 128 -8.38 12.62 12.03
C GLU A 128 -7.38 12.80 10.89
N VAL A 129 -6.11 12.46 11.13
CA VAL A 129 -5.04 12.51 10.13
C VAL A 129 -5.17 11.40 9.09
N GLN A 130 -5.87 10.31 9.44
CA GLN A 130 -5.99 9.12 8.59
C GLN A 130 -7.17 9.20 7.61
N TYR A 131 -7.97 10.28 7.66
CA TYR A 131 -9.14 10.48 6.80
C TYR A 131 -8.81 10.89 5.36
N SER A 132 -7.54 11.17 5.08
CA SER A 132 -7.07 11.70 3.79
C SER A 132 -5.61 11.33 3.61
N SER A 133 -5.12 11.42 2.37
CA SER A 133 -3.69 11.28 2.12
C SER A 133 -2.92 12.48 2.69
N VAL A 134 -1.78 12.26 3.33
CA VAL A 134 -0.87 13.34 3.77
C VAL A 134 0.29 13.44 2.79
N ASN A 135 0.35 14.54 2.05
CA ASN A 135 1.30 14.77 0.96
C ASN A 135 2.30 15.92 1.25
N ALA A 136 1.99 16.77 2.23
CA ALA A 136 2.85 17.86 2.67
C ALA A 136 2.84 17.94 4.21
N ILE A 137 4.01 18.22 4.78
CA ILE A 137 4.20 18.31 6.24
C ILE A 137 5.10 19.51 6.50
N LEU A 138 4.62 20.47 7.28
CA LEU A 138 5.42 21.54 7.86
C LEU A 138 5.59 21.26 9.35
N CYS A 139 6.85 21.15 9.78
CA CYS A 139 7.21 21.04 11.19
C CYS A 139 7.74 22.39 11.67
N LYS A 140 7.05 23.05 12.59
CA LYS A 140 7.46 24.36 13.10
C LYS A 140 6.79 24.63 14.45
N ASP A 141 7.50 25.24 15.38
CA ASP A 141 6.87 25.88 16.54
C ASP A 141 6.10 27.12 16.07
N LEU A 142 4.77 27.02 16.04
CA LEU A 142 3.88 28.08 15.57
C LEU A 142 3.38 28.96 16.72
N ASN A 143 3.35 28.43 17.94
CA ASN A 143 2.74 29.09 19.09
C ASN A 143 3.78 29.65 20.09
N GLY A 144 5.06 29.35 19.91
CA GLY A 144 6.18 29.81 20.73
C GLY A 144 6.37 29.04 22.05
N ASP A 145 5.84 27.82 22.18
CA ASP A 145 5.95 27.00 23.38
C ASP A 145 7.19 26.09 23.41
N ASN A 146 8.07 26.20 22.40
CA ASN A 146 9.24 25.36 22.16
C ASN A 146 8.91 23.89 21.89
N LYS A 147 7.68 23.57 21.46
CA LYS A 147 7.32 22.26 20.91
C LYS A 147 7.07 22.37 19.41
N ILE A 148 7.38 21.30 18.69
CA ILE A 148 7.15 21.26 17.25
C ILE A 148 5.66 21.00 16.97
N ASP A 149 5.01 21.95 16.28
CA ASP A 149 3.70 21.72 15.69
C ASP A 149 3.83 21.07 14.30
N LEU A 150 2.89 20.20 13.97
CA LEU A 150 2.77 19.57 12.66
C LEU A 150 1.58 20.14 11.90
N VAL A 151 1.84 20.82 10.78
CA VAL A 151 0.80 21.22 9.83
C VAL A 151 0.83 20.26 8.64
N LEU A 152 -0.28 19.53 8.47
CA LEU A 152 -0.41 18.47 7.48
C LEU A 152 -1.30 18.94 6.32
N GLY A 153 -0.85 18.72 5.09
CA GLY A 153 -1.57 19.03 3.86
C GLY A 153 -1.85 17.76 3.05
N GLY A 154 -3.08 17.64 2.55
CA GLY A 154 -3.59 16.39 2.01
C GLY A 154 -4.69 16.53 0.95
N LYS A 155 -5.00 15.41 0.28
CA LYS A 155 -6.09 15.28 -0.69
C LYS A 155 -7.01 14.11 -0.33
#